data_AF-A0A953QWH5-F1
#
_entry.id   AF-A0A953QWH5-F1
#
_cell.length_a   1.000
_cell.length_b   1.000
_cell.length_c   1.000
_cell.angle_alpha   90.00
_cell.angle_beta   90.00
_cell.angle_gamma   90.00
#
_symmetry.space_group_name_H-M   'P 1'
#
loop_
_entity.id
_entity.type
_entity.pdbx_description
1 polymer ?
#
loop_
_entity_poly.entity_id
_entity_poly.type
_entity_poly.pdbx_seq_one_letter_code
_entity_poly.pdbx_strand_id
1 'polypeptide(L)'
;MNQLAVSLATFAAILLWSSSAGFAKPEYTRRTDKPCEFCHPPNSRELNDAGKYYRDHKHSLEGYKPNPNSKPERAPGKPSK
;
A
#
# COMPACT_ATOMS: atom_id res chain seq x y z
N MET A 1 -34.79 -15.38 19.84
CA MET A 1 -34.81 -14.16 18.99
C MET A 1 -33.53 -13.32 19.10
N ASN A 2 -32.82 -13.30 20.25
CA ASN A 2 -31.62 -12.46 20.42
C ASN A 2 -30.32 -13.02 19.78
N GLN A 3 -30.18 -14.35 19.64
CA GLN A 3 -28.96 -14.97 19.08
C GLN A 3 -28.75 -14.63 17.59
N LEU A 4 -29.82 -14.57 16.79
CA LEU A 4 -29.74 -14.20 15.38
C LEU A 4 -29.33 -12.73 15.18
N ALA A 5 -29.81 -11.84 16.05
CA ALA A 5 -29.46 -10.42 16.00
C ALA A 5 -27.99 -10.17 16.37
N VAL A 6 -27.45 -10.91 17.34
CA VAL A 6 -26.04 -10.81 17.75
C VAL A 6 -25.10 -11.28 16.64
N SER A 7 -25.42 -12.40 15.98
CA SER A 7 -24.61 -12.94 14.87
C SER A 7 -24.58 -12.03 13.64
N LEU A 8 -25.71 -11.37 13.34
CA LEU A 8 -25.78 -10.44 12.21
C LEU A 8 -25.01 -9.14 12.50
N ALA A 9 -25.07 -8.67 13.75
CA ALA A 9 -24.32 -7.49 14.19
C ALA A 9 -22.80 -7.71 14.17
N THR A 10 -22.32 -8.89 14.58
CA THR A 10 -20.89 -9.22 14.53
C THR A 10 -20.38 -9.36 13.10
N PHE A 11 -21.13 -10.01 12.21
CA PHE A 11 -20.76 -10.11 10.79
C PHE A 11 -20.69 -8.73 10.10
N ALA A 12 -21.64 -7.85 10.38
CA ALA A 12 -21.62 -6.48 9.85
C ALA A 12 -20.40 -5.70 10.35
N ALA A 13 -20.06 -5.81 11.64
CA ALA A 13 -18.89 -5.15 12.20
C ALA A 13 -17.57 -5.60 11.54
N ILE A 14 -17.42 -6.89 11.24
CA ILE A 14 -16.22 -7.46 10.58
C ILE A 14 -16.09 -6.95 9.14
N LEU A 15 -17.20 -6.85 8.41
CA LEU A 15 -17.21 -6.32 7.04
C LEU A 15 -16.85 -4.83 7.01
N LEU A 16 -17.35 -4.03 7.97
CA LEU A 16 -16.97 -2.61 8.08
C LEU A 16 -15.48 -2.43 8.39
N TRP A 17 -14.89 -3.30 9.20
CA TRP A 17 -13.46 -3.25 9.52
C TRP A 17 -12.55 -3.61 8.33
N SER A 18 -13.06 -4.40 7.38
CA SER A 18 -12.29 -4.90 6.24
C SER A 18 -12.31 -3.96 5.02
N SER A 19 -13.08 -2.85 5.06
CA SER A 19 -13.21 -1.93 3.94
C SER A 19 -12.06 -0.91 3.87
N SER A 20 -10.82 -1.39 3.73
CA SER A 20 -9.69 -0.56 3.30
C SER A 20 -9.53 -0.67 1.78
N ALA A 21 -10.55 -0.21 1.04
CA ALA A 21 -10.45 -0.09 -0.41
C ALA A 21 -9.32 0.87 -0.78
N GLY A 22 -8.17 0.30 -1.19
CA GLY A 22 -6.94 1.00 -1.57
C GLY A 22 -7.08 1.68 -2.92
N PHE A 23 -7.89 2.74 -2.99
CA PHE A 23 -7.87 3.65 -4.12
C PHE A 23 -6.48 4.29 -4.21
N ALA A 24 -5.92 4.37 -5.43
CA ALA A 24 -4.66 5.07 -5.67
C ALA A 24 -4.80 6.53 -5.23
N LYS A 25 -4.22 6.87 -4.07
CA LYS A 25 -4.23 8.23 -3.55
C LYS A 25 -3.14 9.02 -4.27
N PRO A 26 -3.46 10.02 -5.11
CA PRO A 26 -2.44 10.85 -5.78
C PRO A 26 -1.60 11.65 -4.78
N GLU A 27 -2.04 11.73 -3.53
CA GLU A 27 -1.29 12.35 -2.44
C GLU A 27 -0.06 11.52 -2.03
N TYR A 28 -0.11 10.19 -2.12
CA TYR A 28 1.00 9.33 -1.71
C TYR A 28 2.18 9.38 -2.69
N THR A 29 1.90 9.57 -3.98
CA THR A 29 2.95 9.80 -4.98
C THR A 29 3.65 11.15 -4.75
N ARG A 30 2.90 12.18 -4.32
CA ARG A 30 3.46 13.50 -3.96
C ARG A 30 4.33 13.49 -2.71
N ARG A 31 4.01 12.66 -1.71
CA ARG A 31 4.78 12.58 -0.46
C ARG A 31 6.13 11.86 -0.64
N THR A 32 6.20 10.95 -1.60
CA THR A 32 7.39 10.10 -1.80
C THR A 32 8.29 10.59 -2.92
N ASP A 33 7.76 11.39 -3.85
CA ASP A 33 8.43 11.81 -5.09
C ASP A 33 9.06 10.63 -5.85
N LYS A 34 8.46 9.44 -5.72
CA LYS A 34 8.90 8.22 -6.39
C LYS A 34 7.99 7.90 -7.58
N PRO A 35 8.55 7.30 -8.66
CA PRO A 35 7.73 6.80 -9.75
C PRO A 35 6.80 5.68 -9.27
N CYS A 36 5.67 5.48 -9.96
CA CYS A 36 4.71 4.42 -9.62
C CYS A 36 5.37 3.04 -9.56
N GLU A 37 6.35 2.80 -10.43
CA GLU A 37 7.12 1.57 -10.54
C GLU A 37 7.97 1.25 -9.31
N PHE A 38 8.19 2.24 -8.45
CA PHE A 38 8.91 2.08 -7.19
C PHE A 38 8.10 1.26 -6.18
N CYS A 39 6.76 1.37 -6.17
CA CYS A 39 5.91 0.62 -5.25
C CYS A 39 5.13 -0.51 -5.94
N HIS A 40 4.92 -0.42 -7.25
CA HIS A 40 4.11 -1.35 -8.03
C HIS A 40 4.87 -1.85 -9.26
N PRO A 41 4.82 -3.16 -9.59
CA PRO A 41 5.26 -3.62 -10.89
C PRO A 41 4.43 -2.98 -12.02
N PRO A 42 5.01 -2.77 -13.21
CA PRO A 42 4.25 -2.29 -14.36
C PRO A 42 3.09 -3.23 -14.67
N ASN A 43 1.91 -2.66 -14.96
CA ASN A 43 0.66 -3.39 -15.24
C ASN A 43 0.16 -4.30 -14.10
N SER A 44 0.58 -4.08 -12.85
CA SER A 44 0.10 -4.85 -11.71
C SER A 44 -0.45 -3.94 -10.60
N ARG A 45 -1.49 -4.41 -9.91
CA ARG A 45 -1.99 -3.79 -8.66
C ARG A 45 -1.26 -4.32 -7.42
N GLU A 46 -0.40 -5.31 -7.58
CA GLU A 46 0.38 -5.88 -6.48
C GLU A 46 1.45 -4.90 -6.03
N LEU A 47 1.77 -4.92 -4.73
CA LEU A 47 2.87 -4.15 -4.16
C LEU A 47 4.15 -4.98 -4.21
N ASN A 48 5.25 -4.37 -4.61
CA ASN A 48 6.59 -4.94 -4.42
C ASN A 48 7.05 -4.76 -2.95
N ASP A 49 8.31 -5.06 -2.66
CA ASP A 49 8.84 -4.96 -1.29
C ASP A 49 8.80 -3.53 -0.75
N ALA A 50 9.10 -2.52 -1.57
CA ALA A 50 9.01 -1.12 -1.20
C ALA A 50 7.57 -0.67 -0.96
N GLY A 51 6.64 -1.08 -1.82
CA GLY A 51 5.22 -0.79 -1.69
C GLY A 51 4.62 -1.40 -0.41
N LYS A 52 5.01 -2.64 -0.07
CA LYS A 52 4.62 -3.28 1.19
C LYS A 52 5.21 -2.53 2.38
N TYR A 53 6.51 -2.19 2.34
CA TYR A 53 7.14 -1.40 3.39
C TYR A 53 6.41 -0.08 3.60
N TYR A 54 6.13 0.68 2.54
CA TYR A 54 5.41 1.95 2.61
C TYR A 54 4.05 1.80 3.28
N ARG A 55 3.24 0.81 2.87
CA ARG A 55 1.94 0.51 3.47
C ARG A 55 2.07 0.20 4.96
N ASP A 56 3.05 -0.63 5.33
CA ASP A 56 3.20 -1.14 6.68
C ASP A 56 3.90 -0.12 7.62
N HIS A 57 4.61 0.87 7.07
CA HIS A 57 5.37 1.90 7.79
C HIS A 57 4.72 3.29 7.68
N LYS A 58 3.40 3.35 7.95
CA LYS A 58 2.64 4.61 8.02
C LYS A 58 2.72 5.47 6.75
N HIS A 59 2.84 4.85 5.57
CA HIS A 59 3.01 5.57 4.31
C HIS A 59 4.29 6.44 4.33
N SER A 60 5.39 5.87 4.81
CA SER A 60 6.74 6.46 4.78
C SER A 60 7.74 5.47 4.19
N LEU A 61 8.73 6.00 3.45
CA LEU A 61 9.89 5.26 2.94
C LEU A 61 11.14 5.46 3.81
N GLU A 62 11.02 6.19 4.93
CA GLU A 62 12.13 6.41 5.84
C GLU A 62 12.63 5.08 6.41
N GLY A 63 13.95 4.85 6.29
CA GLY A 63 14.60 3.63 6.74
C GLY A 63 14.46 2.42 5.80
N TYR A 64 13.70 2.54 4.69
CA TYR A 64 13.63 1.46 3.70
C TYR A 64 15.01 1.21 3.07
N LYS A 65 15.43 -0.05 3.07
CA LYS A 65 16.66 -0.50 2.41
C LYS A 65 16.29 -1.57 1.39
N PRO A 66 16.46 -1.32 0.08
CA PRO A 66 16.17 -2.32 -0.94
C PRO A 66 17.08 -3.54 -0.75
N ASN A 67 16.49 -4.73 -0.84
CA ASN A 67 17.26 -5.97 -0.80
C ASN A 67 18.09 -6.07 -2.08
N PRO A 68 19.41 -6.35 -2.02
CA PRO A 68 20.25 -6.51 -3.21
C PRO A 68 19.75 -7.59 -4.19
N ASN A 69 18.92 -8.52 -3.73
CA ASN A 69 18.32 -9.59 -4.54
C ASN A 69 16.90 -9.26 -5.03
N SER A 70 16.31 -8.14 -4.62
CA SER A 70 15.05 -7.66 -5.19
C SER A 70 15.32 -7.11 -6.60
N LYS A 71 14.45 -7.46 -7.57
CA LYS A 71 14.55 -6.99 -8.97
C LYS A 71 14.82 -5.48 -8.95
N PRO A 72 15.80 -4.96 -9.71
CA PRO A 72 16.30 -3.61 -9.53
C PRO A 72 15.16 -2.61 -9.59
N GLU A 73 14.80 -2.13 -8.41
CA GLU A 73 14.00 -0.94 -8.23
C GLU A 73 14.75 0.17 -8.94
N ARG A 74 14.20 0.64 -10.06
CA ARG A 74 14.87 1.61 -10.91
C ARG A 74 15.32 2.77 -10.01
N ALA A 75 16.63 3.03 -9.98
CA ALA A 75 17.24 4.07 -9.16
C ALA A 75 16.42 5.36 -9.25
N PRO A 76 16.30 6.14 -8.15
CA PRO A 76 15.47 7.34 -8.13
C PRO A 76 15.85 8.22 -9.32
N GLY A 77 14.93 8.31 -10.28
CA GLY A 77 15.09 9.18 -11.43
C GLY A 77 15.29 10.60 -10.91
N LYS A 78 16.31 11.28 -11.44
CA LYS A 78 16.55 12.71 -11.17
C LYS A 78 15.23 13.49 -11.22
N PRO A 79 15.04 14.50 -10.35
CA PRO A 79 13.90 15.40 -10.45
C PRO A 79 13.87 16.01 -11.85
N SER A 80 12.73 15.88 -12.55
CA SER A 80 12.48 16.63 -13.78
C SER A 80 12.38 18.11 -13.42
N LYS A 81 13.21 18.89 -14.09
CA LYS A 81 13.37 20.34 -13.99
C LYS A 81 12.11 21.10 -14.38
#